data_AF-A0A2N8N487-F1
#
_entry.id   AF-A0A2N8N487-F1
#
_cell.length_a   1.000
_cell.length_b   1.000
_cell.length_c   1.000
_cell.angle_alpha   90.00
_cell.angle_beta   90.00
_cell.angle_gamma   90.00
#
_symmetry.space_group_name_H-M   'P 1'
#
loop_
_entity.id
_entity.type
_entity.pdbx_description
1 polymer ?
#
loop_
_entity_poly.entity_id
_entity_poly.type
_entity_poly.pdbx_seq_one_letter_code
_entity_poly.pdbx_strand_id
1 'polypeptide(L)'
;MDGFCGSLIDFAKIGEFRMPDFEQGDVANARNAMDEAFRVFAPGFDNAVTGLNGLAQAPSPEAEAARKSIVDALTPIRDQVVSAKAKLDAAPKDDKAATAEAGLAFRQIGSNINDMPDPFQQLETNASLKALAEQAPNCKKLPS
;
A
#
# COMPACT_ATOMS: atom_id res chain seq x y z
N MET A 1 8.84 -17.39 2.54
CA MET A 1 7.69 -16.73 3.20
C MET A 1 8.09 -15.63 4.17
N ASP A 2 9.18 -15.75 4.94
CA ASP A 2 9.56 -14.66 5.86
C ASP A 2 9.81 -13.31 5.17
N GLY A 3 10.64 -13.27 4.12
CA GLY A 3 10.83 -12.04 3.33
C GLY A 3 9.57 -11.56 2.63
N PHE A 4 8.68 -12.48 2.23
CA PHE A 4 7.37 -12.14 1.65
C PHE A 4 6.50 -11.37 2.63
N CYS A 5 6.31 -11.89 3.83
CA CYS A 5 5.53 -11.21 4.85
C CYS A 5 6.21 -9.93 5.35
N GLY A 6 7.55 -9.94 5.44
CA GLY A 6 8.35 -8.76 5.78
C GLY A 6 8.11 -7.60 4.81
N SER A 7 7.97 -7.89 3.52
CA SER A 7 7.70 -6.87 2.49
C SER A 7 6.31 -6.22 2.65
N LEU A 8 5.37 -6.89 3.32
CA LEU A 8 3.99 -6.43 3.49
C LEU A 8 3.75 -5.66 4.79
N ILE A 9 4.74 -5.54 5.69
CA ILE A 9 4.53 -4.93 7.02
C ILE A 9 4.12 -3.46 6.91
N ASP A 10 4.78 -2.66 6.08
CA ASP A 10 4.42 -1.25 5.94
C ASP A 10 3.11 -1.07 5.17
N PHE A 11 2.82 -1.97 4.23
CA PHE A 11 1.54 -2.01 3.55
C PHE A 11 0.39 -2.28 4.54
N ALA A 12 0.57 -3.20 5.48
CA ALA A 12 -0.45 -3.52 6.48
C ALA A 12 -0.84 -2.33 7.36
N LYS A 13 0.07 -1.39 7.62
CA LYS A 13 -0.21 -0.15 8.39
C LYS A 13 -1.22 0.76 7.70
N ILE A 14 -1.43 0.60 6.39
CA ILE A 14 -2.44 1.36 5.64
C ILE A 14 -3.84 1.07 6.18
N GLY A 15 -4.13 -0.18 6.58
CA GLY A 15 -5.42 -0.56 7.15
C GLY A 15 -5.74 0.11 8.49
N GLU A 16 -4.72 0.59 9.20
CA GLU A 16 -4.86 1.29 10.48
C GLU A 16 -4.92 2.82 10.29
N PHE A 17 -4.63 3.32 9.10
CA PHE A 17 -4.58 4.75 8.83
C PHE A 17 -5.96 5.38 9.00
N ARG A 18 -6.00 6.48 9.76
CA ARG A 18 -7.17 7.36 9.85
C ARG A 18 -6.79 8.72 9.33
N MET A 19 -7.58 9.20 8.36
CA MET A 19 -7.40 10.55 7.83
C MET A 19 -7.62 11.57 8.97
N PRO A 20 -6.69 12.52 9.16
CA PRO A 20 -6.91 13.63 10.09
C PRO A 20 -8.14 14.44 9.67
N ASP A 21 -8.89 14.93 10.65
CA ASP A 21 -9.99 15.87 10.41
C ASP A 21 -9.42 17.22 9.94
N PHE A 22 -10.08 17.84 8.96
CA PHE A 22 -9.76 19.19 8.50
C PHE A 22 -11.03 19.99 8.19
N GLU A 23 -10.98 21.30 8.43
CA GLU A 23 -12.10 22.20 8.17
C GLU A 23 -12.19 22.58 6.68
N GLN A 24 -13.43 22.74 6.19
CA GLN A 24 -13.64 23.22 4.82
C GLN A 24 -13.15 24.68 4.68
N GLY A 25 -12.25 24.90 3.72
CA GLY A 25 -11.66 26.21 3.44
C GLY A 25 -10.26 26.41 4.01
N ASP A 26 -9.82 25.55 4.94
CA ASP A 26 -8.43 25.54 5.43
C ASP A 26 -7.54 24.67 4.54
N VAL A 27 -6.91 25.31 3.57
CA VAL A 27 -6.02 24.66 2.60
C VAL A 27 -4.76 24.11 3.27
N ALA A 28 -4.23 24.79 4.28
CA ALA A 28 -3.02 24.36 4.96
C ALA A 28 -3.28 23.07 5.74
N ASN A 29 -4.42 22.98 6.44
CA ASN A 29 -4.81 21.77 7.14
C ASN A 29 -5.14 20.62 6.16
N ALA A 30 -5.90 20.89 5.09
CA ALA A 30 -6.18 19.89 4.06
C ALA A 30 -4.88 19.36 3.41
N ARG A 31 -3.90 20.25 3.17
CA ARG A 31 -2.60 19.88 2.63
C ARG A 31 -1.83 18.98 3.61
N ASN A 32 -1.83 19.31 4.89
CA ASN A 32 -1.19 18.50 5.92
C ASN A 32 -1.81 17.10 6.02
N ALA A 33 -3.14 17.00 5.95
CA ALA A 33 -3.84 15.72 5.94
C ALA A 33 -3.43 14.85 4.73
N MET A 34 -3.29 15.46 3.54
CA MET A 34 -2.79 14.75 2.35
C MET A 34 -1.31 14.35 2.48
N ASP A 35 -0.45 15.24 2.97
CA ASP A 35 0.96 14.94 3.21
C ASP A 35 1.11 13.76 4.22
N GLU A 36 0.25 13.68 5.24
CA GLU A 36 0.24 12.58 6.21
C GLU A 36 -0.29 11.27 5.61
N ALA A 37 -1.38 11.33 4.83
CA ALA A 37 -1.87 10.16 4.11
C ALA A 37 -0.81 9.58 3.17
N PHE A 38 -0.17 10.42 2.35
CA PHE A 38 0.88 9.96 1.44
C PHE A 38 2.18 9.54 2.15
N ARG A 39 2.43 10.02 3.38
CA ARG A 39 3.55 9.54 4.21
C ARG A 39 3.38 8.09 4.63
N VAL A 40 2.14 7.60 4.76
CA VAL A 40 1.85 6.19 5.07
C VAL A 40 1.70 5.37 3.80
N PHE A 41 0.91 5.84 2.84
CA PHE A 41 0.56 5.06 1.66
C PHE A 41 1.75 4.86 0.71
N ALA A 42 2.55 5.90 0.45
CA ALA A 42 3.66 5.80 -0.51
C ALA A 42 4.69 4.73 -0.11
N PRO A 43 5.28 4.75 1.11
CA PRO A 43 6.19 3.69 1.52
C PRO A 43 5.48 2.34 1.69
N GLY A 44 4.21 2.30 2.12
CA GLY A 44 3.47 1.04 2.26
C GLY A 44 3.34 0.28 0.93
N PHE A 45 2.90 0.96 -0.13
CA PHE A 45 2.83 0.35 -1.46
C PHE A 45 4.21 0.12 -2.09
N ASP A 46 5.14 1.07 -1.95
CA ASP A 46 6.47 0.94 -2.58
C ASP A 46 7.29 -0.18 -1.96
N ASN A 47 7.31 -0.30 -0.62
CA ASN A 47 8.03 -1.37 0.07
C ASN A 47 7.43 -2.75 -0.21
N ALA A 48 6.10 -2.85 -0.37
CA ALA A 48 5.46 -4.09 -0.79
C ALA A 48 5.89 -4.50 -2.19
N VAL A 49 5.77 -3.62 -3.18
CA VAL A 49 6.10 -3.95 -4.58
C VAL A 49 7.60 -4.20 -4.75
N THR A 50 8.45 -3.33 -4.21
CA THR A 50 9.91 -3.47 -4.34
C THR A 50 10.43 -4.65 -3.53
N GLY A 51 9.94 -4.85 -2.30
CA GLY A 51 10.31 -5.96 -1.43
C GLY A 51 9.93 -7.31 -2.02
N LEU A 52 8.70 -7.46 -2.52
CA LEU A 52 8.23 -8.70 -3.15
C LEU A 52 9.00 -9.01 -4.45
N ASN A 53 9.29 -8.01 -5.28
CA ASN A 53 10.09 -8.20 -6.49
C ASN A 53 11.56 -8.54 -6.18
N GLY A 54 12.09 -8.04 -5.06
CA GLY A 54 13.47 -8.24 -4.64
C GLY A 54 13.73 -9.57 -3.93
N LEU A 55 12.70 -10.41 -3.70
CA LEU A 55 12.90 -11.70 -3.05
C LEU A 55 13.67 -12.67 -3.96
N ALA A 56 14.51 -13.49 -3.33
CA ALA A 56 15.02 -14.70 -3.94
C ALA A 56 13.86 -15.63 -4.35
N GLN A 57 14.17 -16.66 -5.13
CA GLN A 57 13.20 -17.64 -5.61
C GLN A 57 12.26 -18.12 -4.49
N ALA A 58 10.96 -18.18 -4.79
CA ALA A 58 9.97 -18.65 -3.84
C ALA A 58 10.22 -20.11 -3.40
N PRO A 59 9.81 -20.48 -2.19
CA PRO A 59 9.95 -21.85 -1.67
C PRO A 59 9.08 -22.88 -2.41
N SER A 60 8.10 -22.44 -3.19
CA SER A 60 7.27 -23.30 -4.03
C SER A 60 6.68 -22.54 -5.23
N PRO A 61 6.19 -23.23 -6.27
CA PRO A 61 5.47 -22.60 -7.39
C PRO A 61 4.22 -21.82 -6.96
N GLU A 62 3.50 -22.28 -5.94
CA GLU A 62 2.31 -21.60 -5.42
C GLU A 62 2.69 -20.28 -4.75
N ALA A 63 3.80 -20.26 -4.00
CA ALA A 63 4.30 -19.03 -3.36
C ALA A 63 4.83 -18.04 -4.40
N GLU A 64 5.39 -18.53 -5.50
CA GLU A 64 5.78 -17.73 -6.66
C GLU A 64 4.56 -17.08 -7.32
N ALA A 65 3.52 -17.87 -7.58
CA ALA A 65 2.28 -17.41 -8.20
C ALA A 65 1.56 -16.36 -7.33
N ALA A 66 1.45 -16.60 -6.02
CA ALA A 66 0.87 -15.65 -5.07
C ALA A 66 1.66 -14.34 -5.05
N ARG A 67 2.99 -14.40 -4.99
CA ARG A 67 3.85 -13.21 -5.04
C ARG A 67 3.63 -12.41 -6.31
N LYS A 68 3.64 -13.08 -7.46
CA LYS A 68 3.43 -12.43 -8.76
C LYS A 68 2.05 -11.77 -8.82
N SER A 69 1.00 -12.46 -8.39
CA SER A 69 -0.36 -11.92 -8.37
C SER A 69 -0.48 -10.66 -7.52
N ILE A 70 0.13 -10.65 -6.33
CA ILE A 70 0.11 -9.48 -5.43
C ILE A 70 0.91 -8.32 -6.03
N VAL A 71 2.09 -8.59 -6.59
CA VAL A 71 2.88 -7.55 -7.26
C VAL A 71 2.10 -6.93 -8.42
N ASP A 72 1.51 -7.77 -9.28
CA ASP A 72 0.76 -7.33 -10.46
C ASP A 72 -0.46 -6.50 -10.04
N ALA A 73 -1.12 -6.86 -8.92
CA ALA A 73 -2.24 -6.11 -8.36
C ALA A 73 -1.82 -4.78 -7.72
N LEU A 74 -0.78 -4.75 -6.89
CA LEU A 74 -0.40 -3.57 -6.12
C LEU A 74 0.37 -2.52 -6.94
N THR A 75 1.10 -2.92 -7.98
CA THR A 75 1.91 -2.02 -8.82
C THR A 75 1.16 -0.81 -9.37
N PRO A 76 -0.01 -0.94 -10.04
CA PRO A 76 -0.72 0.22 -10.57
C PRO A 76 -1.16 1.20 -9.47
N ILE A 77 -1.53 0.72 -8.28
CA ILE A 77 -1.90 1.59 -7.16
C ILE A 77 -0.66 2.27 -6.59
N ARG A 78 0.46 1.55 -6.44
CA ARG A 78 1.76 2.11 -6.05
C ARG A 78 2.13 3.27 -6.94
N ASP A 79 2.06 3.09 -8.25
CA ASP A 79 2.46 4.11 -9.22
C ASP A 79 1.55 5.36 -9.11
N GLN A 80 0.24 5.18 -8.89
CA GLN A 80 -0.69 6.28 -8.64
C GLN A 80 -0.37 7.04 -7.35
N VAL A 81 -0.13 6.33 -6.25
CA VAL A 81 0.21 6.91 -4.94
C VAL A 81 1.51 7.72 -5.04
N VAL A 82 2.56 7.14 -5.61
CA VAL A 82 3.87 7.79 -5.76
C VAL A 82 3.75 9.02 -6.67
N SER A 83 3.01 8.92 -7.78
CA SER A 83 2.78 10.04 -8.68
C SER A 83 2.01 11.19 -8.00
N ALA A 84 0.93 10.88 -7.29
CA ALA A 84 0.13 11.87 -6.58
C ALA A 84 0.94 12.57 -5.48
N LYS A 85 1.71 11.81 -4.69
CA LYS A 85 2.65 12.36 -3.71
C LYS A 85 3.67 13.29 -4.36
N ALA A 86 4.31 12.86 -5.44
CA ALA A 86 5.33 13.64 -6.12
C ALA A 86 4.79 14.97 -6.67
N LYS A 87 3.59 14.96 -7.26
CA LYS A 87 2.90 16.18 -7.72
C LYS A 87 2.60 17.12 -6.56
N LEU A 88 2.10 16.56 -5.45
CA LEU A 88 1.80 17.32 -4.25
C LEU A 88 3.09 17.94 -3.69
N ASP A 89 4.14 17.17 -3.50
CA ASP A 89 5.45 17.61 -2.98
C ASP A 89 6.12 18.69 -3.85
N ALA A 90 5.92 18.66 -5.17
CA ALA A 90 6.46 19.64 -6.11
C ALA A 90 5.70 20.98 -6.11
N ALA A 91 4.46 21.01 -5.61
CA ALA A 91 3.62 22.21 -5.60
C ALA A 91 3.92 23.11 -4.39
N PRO A 92 3.71 24.45 -4.51
CA PRO A 92 3.73 25.36 -3.36
C PRO A 92 2.80 24.89 -2.23
N LYS A 93 3.18 25.17 -0.98
CA LYS A 93 2.41 24.70 0.19
C LYS A 93 1.02 25.33 0.32
N ASP A 94 0.80 26.49 -0.28
CA ASP A 94 -0.48 27.21 -0.34
C ASP A 94 -1.27 26.94 -1.63
N ASP A 95 -0.80 26.03 -2.49
CA ASP A 95 -1.47 25.68 -3.74
C ASP A 95 -2.75 24.87 -3.47
N LYS A 96 -3.89 25.56 -3.63
CA LYS A 96 -5.23 24.98 -3.47
C LYS A 96 -5.55 23.93 -4.52
N ALA A 97 -5.09 24.13 -5.75
CA ALA A 97 -5.37 23.23 -6.86
C ALA A 97 -4.61 21.91 -6.66
N ALA A 98 -3.32 21.97 -6.34
CA ALA A 98 -2.53 20.79 -6.05
C ALA A 98 -3.08 20.00 -4.84
N THR A 99 -3.53 20.70 -3.81
CA THR A 99 -4.16 20.06 -2.63
C THR A 99 -5.48 19.36 -2.99
N ALA A 100 -6.32 20.00 -3.81
CA ALA A 100 -7.56 19.40 -4.29
C ALA A 100 -7.33 18.19 -5.21
N GLU A 101 -6.33 18.28 -6.10
CA GLU A 101 -5.91 17.16 -6.96
C GLU A 101 -5.39 15.98 -6.16
N ALA A 102 -4.60 16.22 -5.11
CA ALA A 102 -4.18 15.18 -4.17
C ALA A 102 -5.37 14.49 -3.48
N GLY A 103 -6.36 15.25 -3.02
CA GLY A 103 -7.58 14.70 -2.43
C GLY A 103 -8.43 13.89 -3.41
N LEU A 104 -8.48 14.29 -4.69
CA LEU A 104 -9.11 13.52 -5.75
C LEU A 104 -8.34 12.22 -6.02
N ALA A 105 -7.02 12.30 -6.15
CA ALA A 105 -6.18 11.13 -6.36
C ALA A 105 -6.31 10.12 -5.20
N PHE A 106 -6.29 10.61 -3.95
CA PHE A 106 -6.44 9.76 -2.78
C PHE A 106 -7.80 9.05 -2.75
N ARG A 107 -8.90 9.74 -3.10
CA ARG A 107 -10.22 9.10 -3.25
C ARG A 107 -10.23 8.04 -4.34
N GLN A 108 -9.60 8.31 -5.48
CA GLN A 108 -9.50 7.33 -6.56
C GLN A 108 -8.68 6.10 -6.15
N ILE A 109 -7.57 6.31 -5.43
CA ILE A 109 -6.76 5.23 -4.85
C ILE A 109 -7.63 4.38 -3.91
N GLY A 110 -8.41 5.00 -3.02
CA GLY A 110 -9.35 4.29 -2.15
C GLY A 110 -10.39 3.48 -2.91
N SER A 111 -10.97 4.02 -3.99
CA SER A 111 -11.87 3.26 -4.87
C SER A 111 -11.16 2.07 -5.51
N ASN A 112 -9.97 2.29 -6.07
CA ASN A 112 -9.21 1.23 -6.74
C ASN A 112 -8.84 0.09 -5.78
N ILE A 113 -8.54 0.40 -4.51
CA ILE A 113 -8.32 -0.62 -3.47
C ILE A 113 -9.61 -1.40 -3.19
N ASN A 114 -10.75 -0.72 -3.05
CA ASN A 114 -12.04 -1.35 -2.75
C ASN A 114 -12.58 -2.20 -3.91
N ASP A 115 -12.35 -1.78 -5.15
CA ASP A 115 -12.82 -2.46 -6.36
C ASP A 115 -11.89 -3.61 -6.79
N MET A 116 -10.70 -3.70 -6.19
CA MET A 116 -9.73 -4.75 -6.47
C MET A 116 -10.17 -6.08 -5.85
N PRO A 117 -10.14 -7.19 -6.60
CA PRO A 117 -10.27 -8.52 -6.00
C PRO A 117 -9.16 -8.73 -4.97
N ASP A 118 -9.49 -9.27 -3.80
CA ASP A 118 -8.52 -9.47 -2.72
C ASP A 118 -7.27 -10.22 -3.22
N PRO A 119 -6.11 -9.54 -3.35
CA PRO A 119 -4.92 -10.16 -3.88
C PRO A 119 -4.28 -11.15 -2.87
N PHE A 120 -4.73 -11.15 -1.62
CA PHE A 120 -4.21 -12.00 -0.54
C PHE A 120 -5.03 -13.28 -0.34
N GLN A 121 -6.17 -13.45 -1.03
CA GLN A 121 -7.07 -14.59 -0.88
C GLN A 121 -6.37 -15.96 -0.97
N GLN A 122 -5.34 -16.09 -1.82
CA GLN A 122 -4.58 -17.34 -1.93
C GLN A 122 -3.79 -17.68 -0.66
N LEU A 123 -3.29 -16.67 0.07
CA LEU A 123 -2.60 -16.88 1.35
C LEU A 123 -3.56 -17.42 2.41
N GLU A 124 -4.83 -17.04 2.33
CA GLU A 124 -5.87 -17.44 3.27
C GLU A 124 -6.53 -18.79 2.94
N THR A 125 -6.41 -19.27 1.71
CA THR A 125 -7.13 -20.47 1.25
C THR A 125 -6.20 -21.63 0.92
N ASN A 126 -4.94 -21.38 0.59
CA ASN A 126 -3.97 -22.41 0.24
C ASN A 126 -3.27 -22.97 1.50
N ALA A 127 -3.49 -24.25 1.79
CA ALA A 127 -2.90 -24.92 2.95
C ALA A 127 -1.36 -24.95 2.96
N SER A 128 -0.73 -25.05 1.78
CA SER A 128 0.73 -25.01 1.65
C SER A 128 1.27 -23.62 2.02
N LEU A 129 0.63 -22.56 1.52
CA LEU A 129 1.03 -21.18 1.84
C LEU A 129 0.85 -20.86 3.32
N LYS A 130 -0.24 -21.33 3.95
CA LYS A 130 -0.45 -21.22 5.40
C LYS A 130 0.66 -21.89 6.20
N ALA A 131 0.99 -23.14 5.89
CA ALA A 131 2.05 -23.87 6.59
C ALA A 131 3.41 -23.18 6.47
N LEU A 132 3.72 -22.60 5.30
CA LEU A 132 4.94 -21.81 5.11
C LEU A 132 4.91 -20.47 5.86
N ALA A 133 3.74 -19.85 6.02
CA ALA A 133 3.55 -18.60 6.77
C ALA A 133 3.69 -18.81 8.29
N GLU A 134 3.19 -19.92 8.84
CA GLU A 134 3.31 -20.26 10.26
C GLU A 134 4.78 -20.36 10.74
N GLN A 135 5.65 -20.81 9.84
CA GLN A 135 7.09 -20.96 10.07
C GLN A 135 7.87 -19.65 9.90
N ALA A 136 7.22 -18.58 9.41
CA ALA A 136 7.86 -17.32 9.07
C ALA A 136 7.59 -16.25 10.16
N PRO A 137 8.62 -15.82 10.92
CA PRO A 137 8.45 -14.83 11.99
C PRO A 137 7.78 -13.52 11.56
N ASN A 138 8.10 -13.00 10.38
CA ASN A 138 7.50 -11.76 9.90
C ASN A 138 6.00 -11.89 9.58
N CYS A 139 5.49 -13.09 9.26
CA CYS A 139 4.06 -13.29 9.03
C CYS A 139 3.24 -13.11 10.31
N LYS A 140 3.85 -13.29 11.49
CA LYS A 140 3.20 -13.09 12.80
C LYS A 140 3.04 -11.61 13.18
N LYS A 141 3.64 -10.70 12.40
CA LYS A 141 3.57 -9.25 12.62
C LYS A 141 2.48 -8.59 11.77
N LEU A 142 1.92 -9.32 10.80
CA LEU A 142 0.82 -8.82 10.00
C LEU A 142 -0.46 -8.84 10.84
N PRO A 143 -1.36 -7.85 10.67
CA PRO A 143 -2.67 -7.86 11.31
C PRO A 143 -3.43 -9.13 10.89
N SER A 144 -4.11 -9.71 11.88
CA SER A 144 -4.92 -10.94 11.75
C SER A 144 -6.32 -10.66 11.24
#